data_AF-A0A9E4YI80-F1
#
_entry.id   AF-A0A9E4YI80-F1
#
_cell.length_a   1.000
_cell.length_b   1.000
_cell.length_c   1.000
_cell.angle_alpha   90.00
_cell.angle_beta   90.00
_cell.angle_gamma   90.00
#
_symmetry.space_group_name_H-M   'P 1'
#
loop_
_entity.id
_entity.type
_entity.pdbx_description
1 polymer ?
#
loop_
_entity_poly.entity_id
_entity_poly.type
_entity_poly.pdbx_seq_one_letter_code
_entity_poly.pdbx_strand_id
1 'polypeptide(L)' 'MAGALEELTVLDLTQGKAGAMAAMLLRDNGARVIRLELPDAE' A
#
# COMPACT_ATOMS: atom_id res chain seq x y z
N MET A 1 21.01 -0.55 -1.57
CA MET A 1 20.51 -1.92 -1.82
C MET A 1 19.13 -1.77 -2.41
N ALA A 2 18.84 -2.54 -3.45
CA ALA A 2 17.50 -2.59 -4.04
C ALA A 2 16.52 -3.25 -3.05
N GLY A 3 15.35 -2.67 -2.87
CA GLY A 3 14.28 -3.27 -2.05
C GLY A 3 13.77 -4.54 -2.71
N ALA A 4 13.37 -5.56 -1.94
CA ALA A 4 12.89 -6.83 -2.49
C ALA A 4 11.69 -6.69 -3.46
N LEU A 5 10.97 -5.56 -3.41
CA LEU A 5 9.74 -5.27 -4.16
C LEU A 5 9.84 -4.00 -5.03
N GLU A 6 11.03 -3.55 -5.40
CA GLU A 6 11.24 -2.20 -6.00
C GLU A 6 10.52 -1.94 -7.33
N GLU A 7 10.21 -2.99 -8.10
CA GLU A 7 9.46 -2.90 -9.37
C GLU A 7 7.97 -3.25 -9.23
N LEU A 8 7.51 -3.56 -8.01
CA LEU A 8 6.13 -3.92 -7.76
C LEU A 8 5.26 -2.67 -7.54
N THR A 9 4.23 -2.50 -8.37
CA THR A 9 3.14 -1.55 -8.10
C THR A 9 1.94 -2.29 -7.50
N VAL A 10 1.44 -1.82 -6.36
CA VAL A 10 0.28 -2.39 -5.67
C VAL A 10 -0.83 -1.34 -5.59
N LEU A 11 -2.05 -1.72 -5.96
CA LEU A 11 -3.26 -0.93 -5.70
C LEU A 11 -3.92 -1.47 -4.42
N ASP A 12 -3.97 -0.64 -3.39
CA ASP A 12 -4.53 -0.99 -2.07
C ASP A 12 -5.97 -0.49 -1.94
N LEU A 13 -6.91 -1.43 -1.88
CA LEU A 13 -8.35 -1.21 -1.68
C LEU A 13 -8.81 -1.58 -0.26
N THR A 14 -7.86 -1.91 0.62
CA THR A 14 -8.18 -2.35 1.98
C THR A 14 -8.66 -1.20 2.85
N GLN A 15 -9.37 -1.54 3.92
CA GLN A 15 -9.84 -0.59 4.93
C GLN A 15 -9.38 -1.01 6.32
N GLY A 16 -9.20 -0.03 7.19
CA GLY A 16 -8.81 -0.26 8.58
C GLY A 16 -7.34 -0.65 8.78
N LYS A 17 -7.01 -1.07 10.00
CA LYS A 17 -5.62 -1.18 10.48
C LYS A 17 -4.84 -2.32 9.85
N ALA A 18 -5.48 -3.46 9.59
CA ALA A 18 -4.81 -4.62 9.01
C ALA A 18 -4.29 -4.32 7.60
N GLY A 19 -5.12 -3.66 6.79
CA GLY A 19 -4.76 -3.16 5.47
C GLY A 19 -3.59 -2.19 5.49
N ALA A 20 -3.68 -1.17 6.35
CA ALA A 20 -2.60 -0.20 6.55
C ALA A 20 -1.27 -0.88 6.96
N MET A 21 -1.31 -1.85 7.87
CA MET A 21 -0.12 -2.59 8.29
C MET A 21 0.52 -3.38 7.13
N ALA A 22 -0.30 -4.06 6.32
CA ALA A 22 0.19 -4.78 5.14
C ALA A 22 0.80 -3.82 4.11
N ALA A 23 0.15 -2.69 3.83
CA ALA A 23 0.65 -1.66 2.92
C ALA A 23 1.98 -1.07 3.39
N MET A 24 2.16 -0.86 4.70
CA MET A 24 3.43 -0.40 5.28
C MET A 24 4.56 -1.39 5.01
N LEU A 25 4.36 -2.69 5.30
CA LEU A 25 5.37 -3.73 5.05
C LEU A 25 5.78 -3.80 3.57
N LEU A 26 4.82 -3.67 2.65
CA LEU A 26 5.09 -3.66 1.21
C LEU A 26 5.95 -2.45 0.82
N ARG A 27 5.61 -1.27 1.32
CA ARG A 27 6.38 -0.03 1.07
C ARG A 27 7.78 -0.09 1.65
N ASP A 28 7.94 -0.60 2.86
CA ASP A 28 9.24 -0.75 3.53
C ASP A 28 10.18 -1.67 2.74
N ASN A 29 9.63 -2.60 1.96
CA ASN A 29 10.38 -3.48 1.07
C ASN A 29 10.53 -2.94 -0.37
N GLY A 30 10.15 -1.69 -0.62
CA GLY A 30 10.39 -0.99 -1.89
C GLY A 30 9.20 -0.92 -2.85
N ALA A 31 8.04 -1.50 -2.50
CA ALA A 31 6.89 -1.47 -3.40
C ALA A 31 6.29 -0.06 -3.55
N ARG A 32 5.84 0.28 -4.77
CA ARG A 32 5.00 1.45 -5.03
C ARG A 32 3.54 1.12 -4.70
N VAL A 33 3.08 1.47 -3.51
CA VAL A 33 1.70 1.25 -3.08
C VAL A 33 0.85 2.51 -3.32
N ILE A 34 -0.24 2.36 -4.06
CA ILE A 34 -1.25 3.40 -4.32
C ILE A 34 -2.48 3.02 -3.53
N ARG A 35 -2.85 3.82 -2.52
CA ARG A 35 -4.04 3.57 -1.71
C ARG A 35 -5.25 4.29 -2.29
N LEU A 36 -6.35 3.58 -2.41
CA LEU A 36 -7.66 4.14 -2.73
C LEU A 36 -8.40 4.44 -1.42
N GLU A 37 -8.68 5.73 -1.21
CA GLU A 37 -9.60 6.15 -0.15
C GLU A 37 -11.03 6.13 -0.71
N LEU A 38 -12.00 5.82 0.17
CA LEU A 38 -13.40 6.00 -0.18
C LEU A 38 -13.68 7.49 -0.42
N PRO A 39 -14.58 7.83 -1.35
CA PRO A 39 -15.05 9.20 -1.46
C PRO A 39 -15.68 9.65 -0.14
N ASP A 40 -15.51 10.92 0.19
CA ASP A 40 -16.23 11.53 1.30
C ASP A 40 -17.74 11.39 1.04
N ALA A 41 -18.50 10.97 2.06
CA ALA A 41 -19.96 10.98 1.97
C ALA A 41 -20.42 12.44 2.05
N GLU A 42 -21.13 12.92 1.02
CA GLU A 42 -21.81 14.24 1.02
C GLU A 42 -22.83 14.36 2.17
#